data_AF-A0A6P1D5F0-F1
#
_entry.id   AF-A0A6P1D5F0-F1
#
_cell.length_a   1.000
_cell.length_b   1.000
_cell.length_c   1.000
_cell.angle_alpha   90.00
_cell.angle_beta   90.00
_cell.angle_gamma   90.00
#
_symmetry.space_group_name_H-M   'P 1'
#
loop_
_entity.id
_entity.type
_entity.pdbx_description
1 polymer ?
#
loop_
_entity_poly.entity_id
_entity_poly.type
_entity_poly.pdbx_seq_one_letter_code
_entity_poly.pdbx_strand_id
1 'polypeptide(L)'
;MMTLQATFTGDRVCFGDDHLSAADLPAADREVLATEIRDADPTAISPEIRTRAGVTLFVSATQREELDGFCAAHSIPIRRRFDVWAELLEPYLDTEFADDEHRATIARLELAGIPADEVAHIRERVGPVVHAYNVKVWEWVHLGLPDLLEAATTRFVPQHLRAGLGDLTEFRAWTMTVADRPVDRATGDDPTGQTR
;
A
#
# COMPACT_ATOMS: atom_id res chain seq x y z
N MET A 1 -15.07 -0.42 9.25
CA MET A 1 -15.04 -0.47 7.78
C MET A 1 -14.36 0.80 7.34
N MET A 2 -13.19 0.67 6.72
CA MET A 2 -12.30 1.78 6.40
C MET A 2 -12.97 2.79 5.46
N THR A 3 -12.64 4.07 5.61
CA THR A 3 -13.00 5.10 4.63
C THR A 3 -11.75 5.59 3.92
N LEU A 4 -11.66 5.25 2.63
CA LEU A 4 -10.61 5.73 1.72
C LEU A 4 -11.17 6.77 0.74
N GLN A 5 -12.28 7.42 1.10
CA GLN A 5 -12.92 8.41 0.25
C GLN A 5 -12.12 9.71 0.28
N ALA A 6 -11.79 10.22 -0.91
CA ALA A 6 -11.16 11.51 -1.10
C ALA A 6 -12.12 12.46 -1.82
N THR A 7 -11.95 13.77 -1.66
CA THR A 7 -12.69 14.76 -2.45
C THR A 7 -11.73 15.51 -3.36
N PHE A 8 -11.92 15.38 -4.67
CA PHE A 8 -11.14 16.10 -5.66
C PHE A 8 -11.76 17.49 -5.89
N THR A 9 -11.03 18.57 -5.57
CA THR A 9 -11.54 19.95 -5.70
C THR A 9 -10.51 20.84 -6.38
N GLY A 10 -10.85 21.40 -7.55
CA GLY A 10 -9.95 22.30 -8.27
C GLY A 10 -8.55 21.68 -8.48
N ASP A 11 -7.56 22.20 -7.77
CA ASP A 11 -6.15 21.76 -7.76
C ASP A 11 -5.75 20.93 -6.52
N ARG A 12 -6.72 20.42 -5.76
CA ARG A 12 -6.48 19.72 -4.49
C ARG A 12 -7.20 18.37 -4.40
N VAL A 13 -6.62 17.49 -3.58
CA VAL A 13 -7.28 16.28 -3.09
C VAL A 13 -7.42 16.38 -1.58
N CYS A 14 -8.65 16.36 -1.08
CA CYS A 14 -8.97 16.49 0.34
C CYS A 14 -9.32 15.10 0.93
N PHE A 15 -8.78 14.80 2.11
CA PHE A 15 -8.96 13.54 2.81
C PHE A 15 -9.68 13.79 4.14
N GLY A 16 -10.77 13.06 4.40
CA GLY A 16 -11.56 13.24 5.63
C GLY A 16 -10.79 12.88 6.91
N ASP A 17 -11.34 13.25 8.07
CA ASP A 17 -10.73 13.00 9.38
C ASP A 17 -10.54 11.51 9.73
N ASP A 18 -11.38 10.66 9.15
CA ASP A 18 -11.33 9.20 9.32
C ASP A 18 -10.42 8.51 8.28
N HIS A 19 -9.74 9.27 7.42
CA HIS A 19 -8.91 8.72 6.34
C HIS A 19 -7.58 8.16 6.86
N LEU A 20 -7.45 6.84 6.81
CA LEU A 20 -6.38 6.07 7.47
C LEU A 20 -4.94 6.48 7.08
N SER A 21 -4.70 6.75 5.80
CA SER A 21 -3.37 7.14 5.30
C SER A 21 -3.08 8.63 5.43
N ALA A 22 -4.09 9.45 5.72
CA ALA A 22 -3.93 10.90 5.88
C ALA A 22 -3.56 11.29 7.32
N ALA A 23 -3.38 10.31 8.22
CA ALA A 23 -3.02 10.55 9.62
C ALA A 23 -1.66 11.26 9.76
N ASP A 24 -0.77 11.11 8.78
CA ASP A 24 0.54 11.76 8.73
C ASP A 24 0.50 13.13 8.05
N LEU A 25 -0.65 13.56 7.53
CA LEU A 25 -0.88 14.93 7.07
C LEU A 25 -1.23 15.84 8.27
N PRO A 26 -0.78 17.10 8.29
CA PRO A 26 -1.20 18.05 9.31
C PRO A 26 -2.73 18.16 9.37
N ALA A 27 -3.32 18.14 10.56
CA ALA A 27 -4.78 18.16 10.73
C ALA A 27 -5.47 19.41 10.17
N ALA A 28 -4.75 20.53 10.03
CA ALA A 28 -5.24 21.75 9.39
C ALA A 28 -5.23 21.68 7.86
N ASP A 29 -4.50 20.72 7.28
CA ASP A 29 -4.18 20.58 5.86
C ASP A 29 -4.27 19.11 5.43
N ARG A 30 -5.37 18.40 5.73
CA ARG A 30 -5.65 17.08 5.10
C ARG A 30 -6.02 17.24 3.63
N GLU A 31 -5.27 18.07 2.93
CA GLU A 31 -5.37 18.41 1.54
C GLU A 31 -3.98 18.26 0.95
N VAL A 32 -3.92 17.80 -0.29
CA VAL A 32 -2.69 17.76 -1.05
C VAL A 32 -2.90 18.52 -2.32
N LEU A 33 -2.04 19.51 -2.57
CA LEU A 33 -2.03 20.24 -3.84
C LEU A 33 -1.56 19.30 -4.94
N ALA A 34 -2.10 19.45 -6.15
CA ALA A 34 -1.67 18.70 -7.32
C ALA A 34 -0.15 18.85 -7.58
N THR A 35 0.42 20.01 -7.25
CA THR A 35 1.86 20.29 -7.38
C THR A 35 2.73 19.51 -6.38
N GLU A 36 2.16 19.10 -5.24
CA GLU A 36 2.80 18.28 -4.22
C GLU A 36 2.71 16.79 -4.53
N ILE A 37 1.91 16.39 -5.51
CA ILE A 37 1.83 15.02 -5.97
C ILE A 37 3.01 14.72 -6.89
N ARG A 38 3.72 13.63 -6.58
CA ARG A 38 4.85 13.11 -7.35
C ARG A 38 4.34 12.25 -8.51
N ASP A 39 3.46 11.31 -8.20
CA ASP A 39 2.85 10.35 -9.12
C ASP A 39 1.63 9.69 -8.46
N ALA A 40 0.79 9.03 -9.28
CA ALA A 40 -0.36 8.25 -8.83
C ALA A 40 -0.42 6.89 -9.53
N ASP A 41 -1.07 5.91 -8.91
CA ASP A 41 -1.44 4.64 -9.53
C ASP A 41 -2.94 4.40 -9.36
N PRO A 42 -3.76 4.84 -10.32
CA PRO A 42 -5.19 4.52 -10.32
C PRO A 42 -5.46 3.02 -10.51
N THR A 43 -4.49 2.26 -11.03
CA THR A 43 -4.69 0.86 -11.41
C THR A 43 -4.47 -0.13 -10.26
N ALA A 44 -3.78 0.29 -9.20
CA ALA A 44 -3.56 -0.50 -7.98
C ALA A 44 -4.89 -1.02 -7.38
N ILE A 45 -4.83 -2.13 -6.63
CA ILE A 45 -6.02 -2.71 -5.98
C ILE A 45 -6.67 -1.67 -5.06
N SER A 46 -5.84 -0.98 -4.27
CA SER A 46 -6.19 0.29 -3.64
C SER A 46 -5.52 1.43 -4.41
N PRO A 47 -6.26 2.18 -5.25
CA PRO A 47 -5.70 3.34 -5.94
C PRO A 47 -4.92 4.25 -5.00
N GLU A 48 -3.78 4.77 -5.45
CA GLU A 48 -2.88 5.51 -4.55
C GLU A 48 -2.26 6.76 -5.20
N ILE A 49 -2.03 7.77 -4.37
CA ILE A 49 -1.30 9.00 -4.65
C ILE A 49 -0.02 8.97 -3.82
N ARG A 50 1.12 9.33 -4.43
CA ARG A 50 2.37 9.55 -3.70
C ARG A 50 2.74 11.03 -3.74
N THR A 51 2.94 11.61 -2.57
CA THR A 51 3.38 13.00 -2.45
C THR A 51 4.89 13.09 -2.65
N ARG A 52 5.38 14.27 -2.99
CA ARG A 52 6.82 14.58 -3.06
C ARG A 52 7.52 14.45 -1.71
N ALA A 53 6.76 14.50 -0.61
CA ALA A 53 7.23 14.27 0.74
C ALA A 53 7.34 12.77 1.10
N GLY A 54 6.97 11.86 0.18
CA GLY A 54 7.06 10.41 0.40
C GLY A 54 5.85 9.80 1.11
N VAL A 55 4.76 10.56 1.28
CA VAL A 55 3.51 10.04 1.88
C VAL A 55 2.71 9.32 0.80
N THR A 56 2.26 8.10 1.10
CA THR A 56 1.33 7.36 0.23
C THR A 56 -0.09 7.52 0.77
N LEU A 57 -0.99 8.00 -0.08
CA LEU A 57 -2.38 8.28 0.24
C LEU A 57 -3.27 7.38 -0.62
N PHE A 58 -4.09 6.55 0.01
CA PHE A 58 -5.01 5.67 -0.72
C PHE A 58 -6.29 6.41 -1.10
N VAL A 59 -6.90 5.97 -2.18
CA VAL A 59 -8.18 6.44 -2.68
C VAL A 59 -9.05 5.22 -2.91
N SER A 60 -10.35 5.33 -2.63
CA SER A 60 -11.31 4.26 -2.87
C SER A 60 -11.24 3.76 -4.31
N ALA A 61 -11.31 2.44 -4.51
CA ALA A 61 -11.40 1.85 -5.84
C ALA A 61 -12.59 2.38 -6.65
N THR A 62 -13.67 2.80 -5.99
CA THR A 62 -14.84 3.42 -6.62
C THR A 62 -14.56 4.80 -7.22
N GLN A 63 -13.47 5.46 -6.81
CA GLN A 63 -13.06 6.79 -7.28
C GLN A 63 -11.88 6.73 -8.24
N ARG A 64 -11.60 5.55 -8.81
CA ARG A 64 -10.51 5.34 -9.78
C ARG A 64 -10.59 6.30 -10.97
N GLU A 65 -11.79 6.46 -11.55
CA GLU A 65 -12.00 7.34 -12.70
C GLU A 65 -11.83 8.83 -12.31
N GLU A 66 -12.23 9.20 -11.10
CA GLU A 66 -12.03 10.56 -10.57
C GLU A 66 -10.53 10.85 -10.38
N LEU A 67 -9.78 9.91 -9.83
CA LEU A 67 -8.33 10.02 -9.67
C LEU A 67 -7.63 10.13 -11.04
N ASP A 68 -8.01 9.31 -12.02
CA ASP A 68 -7.45 9.35 -13.37
C ASP A 68 -7.71 10.71 -14.04
N GLY A 69 -8.96 11.20 -13.96
CA GLY A 69 -9.34 12.51 -14.48
C GLY A 69 -8.60 13.67 -13.80
N PHE A 70 -8.43 13.61 -12.48
CA PHE A 70 -7.64 14.58 -11.73
C PHE A 70 -6.17 14.57 -12.16
N CYS A 71 -5.57 13.38 -12.33
CA CYS A 71 -4.19 13.26 -12.79
C CYS A 71 -4.01 13.85 -14.19
N ALA A 72 -4.93 13.57 -15.11
CA ALA A 72 -4.90 14.11 -16.46
C ALA A 72 -5.02 15.65 -16.46
N ALA A 73 -5.94 16.21 -15.65
CA ALA A 73 -6.16 17.65 -15.57
C ALA A 73 -4.92 18.42 -15.06
N HIS A 74 -4.14 17.82 -14.17
CA HIS A 74 -2.99 18.46 -13.53
C HIS A 74 -1.62 17.95 -14.00
N SER A 75 -1.59 17.14 -15.06
CA SER A 75 -0.36 16.53 -15.60
C SER A 75 0.44 15.72 -14.56
N ILE A 76 -0.28 15.06 -13.64
CA ILE A 76 0.33 14.16 -12.65
C ILE A 76 0.71 12.85 -13.36
N PRO A 77 1.98 12.39 -13.25
CA PRO A 77 2.40 11.13 -13.87
C PRO A 77 1.65 9.93 -13.28
N ILE A 78 1.06 9.11 -14.15
CA ILE A 78 0.54 7.79 -13.78
C ILE A 78 1.67 6.77 -13.83
N ARG A 79 1.88 6.03 -12.74
CA ARG A 79 2.94 5.03 -12.60
C ARG A 79 2.36 3.77 -12.00
N ARG A 80 2.29 2.69 -12.79
CA ARG A 80 1.97 1.36 -12.25
C ARG A 80 3.12 0.84 -11.40
N ARG A 81 2.81 0.44 -10.17
CA ARG A 81 3.80 -0.05 -9.19
C ARG A 81 3.62 -1.53 -8.90
N PHE A 82 4.72 -2.16 -8.49
CA PHE A 82 4.70 -3.47 -7.89
C PHE A 82 4.27 -3.31 -6.43
N ASP A 83 3.27 -4.09 -6.01
CA ASP A 83 2.77 -4.04 -4.64
C ASP A 83 3.66 -4.92 -3.74
N VAL A 84 4.75 -4.32 -3.27
CA VAL A 84 5.71 -4.96 -2.36
C VAL A 84 5.00 -5.51 -1.11
N TRP A 85 3.99 -4.80 -0.60
CA TRP A 85 3.29 -5.21 0.62
C TRP A 85 2.38 -6.41 0.37
N ALA A 86 1.69 -6.48 -0.76
CA ALA A 86 0.94 -7.69 -1.13
C ALA A 86 1.80 -8.96 -1.08
N GLU A 87 3.03 -8.86 -1.59
CA GLU A 87 3.97 -9.99 -1.70
C GLU A 87 4.60 -10.32 -0.33
N LEU A 88 4.91 -9.30 0.46
CA LEU A 88 5.38 -9.50 1.84
C LEU A 88 4.32 -10.14 2.72
N LEU A 89 3.04 -9.81 2.50
CA LEU A 89 1.93 -10.23 3.35
C LEU A 89 1.20 -11.48 2.86
N GLU A 90 1.52 -11.99 1.67
CA GLU A 90 0.93 -13.20 1.08
C GLU A 90 0.79 -14.36 2.08
N PRO A 91 1.80 -14.72 2.92
CA PRO A 91 1.68 -15.86 3.83
C PRO A 91 0.63 -15.69 4.96
N TYR A 92 0.04 -14.50 5.10
CA TYR A 92 -0.98 -14.23 6.12
C TYR A 92 -2.40 -14.24 5.55
N LEU A 93 -2.57 -14.41 4.24
CA LEU A 93 -3.87 -14.65 3.61
C LEU A 93 -4.45 -15.99 4.09
N ASP A 94 -5.78 -16.10 4.09
CA ASP A 94 -6.48 -17.37 4.35
C ASP A 94 -6.51 -18.24 3.07
N THR A 95 -5.36 -18.33 2.41
CA THR A 95 -5.12 -19.05 1.16
C THR A 95 -3.93 -19.96 1.36
N GLU A 96 -4.10 -21.24 1.05
CA GLU A 96 -2.99 -22.19 1.05
C GLU A 96 -2.16 -21.97 -0.21
N PHE A 97 -0.87 -21.72 -0.02
CA PHE A 97 0.09 -21.58 -1.10
C PHE A 97 1.03 -22.78 -1.12
N ALA A 98 1.37 -23.24 -2.32
CA ALA A 98 2.37 -24.26 -2.51
C ALA A 98 3.79 -23.68 -2.39
N ASP A 99 4.78 -24.55 -2.11
CA ASP A 99 6.18 -24.14 -1.92
C ASP A 99 6.77 -23.41 -3.14
N ASP A 100 6.30 -23.72 -4.36
CA ASP A 100 6.71 -23.05 -5.59
C ASP A 100 6.15 -21.63 -5.71
N GLU A 101 4.91 -21.40 -5.28
CA GLU A 101 4.31 -20.07 -5.18
C GLU A 101 5.08 -19.21 -4.19
N HIS A 102 5.39 -19.74 -3.00
CA HIS A 102 6.23 -19.05 -2.02
C HIS A 102 7.62 -18.68 -2.57
N ARG A 103 8.27 -19.60 -3.29
CA ARG A 103 9.57 -19.29 -3.93
C ARG A 103 9.44 -18.21 -5.01
N ALA A 104 8.35 -18.23 -5.78
CA ALA A 104 8.10 -17.21 -6.80
C ALA A 104 7.89 -15.82 -6.17
N THR A 105 7.19 -15.73 -5.04
CA THR A 105 7.04 -14.49 -4.26
C THR A 105 8.37 -13.98 -3.75
N ILE A 106 9.23 -14.84 -3.17
CA ILE A 106 10.57 -14.43 -2.74
C ILE A 106 11.39 -13.91 -3.93
N ALA A 107 11.37 -14.59 -5.08
CA ALA A 107 12.09 -14.14 -6.26
C ALA A 107 11.60 -12.76 -6.76
N ARG A 108 10.29 -12.49 -6.73
CA ARG A 108 9.73 -11.17 -7.07
C ARG A 108 10.17 -10.08 -6.09
N LEU A 109 10.20 -10.39 -4.79
CA LEU A 109 10.70 -9.47 -3.75
C LEU A 109 12.20 -9.20 -3.89
N GLU A 110 13.00 -10.20 -4.26
CA GLU A 110 14.42 -10.02 -4.55
C GLU A 110 14.65 -9.09 -5.74
N LEU A 111 13.85 -9.21 -6.80
CA LEU A 111 13.86 -8.27 -7.94
C LEU A 111 13.43 -6.85 -7.55
N ALA A 112 12.62 -6.71 -6.50
CA ALA A 112 12.27 -5.43 -5.88
C ALA A 112 13.35 -4.92 -4.90
N GLY A 113 14.49 -5.60 -4.80
CA GLY A 113 15.62 -5.22 -3.95
C GLY A 113 15.43 -5.60 -2.48
N ILE A 114 14.56 -6.56 -2.17
CA ILE A 114 14.30 -7.03 -0.80
C ILE A 114 14.76 -8.49 -0.71
N PRO A 115 15.98 -8.75 -0.21
CA PRO A 115 16.51 -10.10 -0.11
C PRO A 115 15.76 -10.95 0.92
N ALA A 116 15.86 -12.28 0.80
CA ALA A 116 15.09 -13.22 1.62
C ALA A 116 15.27 -13.05 3.14
N ASP A 117 16.43 -12.60 3.61
CA ASP A 117 16.70 -12.29 5.02
C ASP A 117 15.95 -11.03 5.48
N GLU A 118 15.92 -9.98 4.65
CA GLU A 118 15.10 -8.79 4.91
C GLU A 118 13.60 -9.15 4.88
N VAL A 119 13.16 -10.00 3.94
CA VAL A 119 11.77 -10.51 3.91
C VAL A 119 11.42 -11.22 5.22
N ALA A 120 12.27 -12.13 5.69
CA ALA A 120 12.05 -12.84 6.94
C ALA A 120 11.95 -11.87 8.13
N HIS A 121 12.82 -10.86 8.19
CA HIS A 121 12.81 -9.86 9.26
C HIS A 121 11.56 -8.96 9.22
N ILE A 122 11.14 -8.53 8.02
CA ILE A 122 9.90 -7.76 7.84
C ILE A 122 8.70 -8.59 8.32
N ARG A 123 8.61 -9.84 7.88
CA ARG A 123 7.52 -10.77 8.24
C ARG A 123 7.50 -11.09 9.73
N GLU A 124 8.66 -11.27 10.36
CA GLU A 124 8.76 -11.42 11.82
C GLU A 124 8.19 -10.20 12.55
N ARG A 125 8.49 -8.99 12.07
CA ARG A 125 8.03 -7.74 12.68
C ARG A 125 6.52 -7.53 12.55
N VAL A 126 5.95 -7.72 11.35
CA VAL A 126 4.55 -7.36 11.07
C VAL A 126 3.58 -8.53 11.21
N GLY A 127 4.06 -9.75 11.10
CA GLY A 127 3.25 -10.97 11.03
C GLY A 127 2.26 -11.17 12.15
N PRO A 128 2.64 -10.97 13.44
CA PRO A 128 1.68 -11.12 14.53
C PRO A 128 0.47 -10.18 14.41
N VAL A 129 0.69 -8.95 13.97
CA VAL A 129 -0.36 -7.94 13.80
C VAL A 129 -1.25 -8.26 12.60
N VAL A 130 -0.64 -8.61 11.45
CA VAL A 130 -1.37 -8.94 10.22
C VAL A 130 -2.16 -10.23 10.37
N HIS A 131 -1.61 -11.25 11.02
CA HIS A 131 -2.32 -12.50 11.29
C HIS A 131 -3.53 -12.26 12.20
N ALA A 132 -3.37 -11.52 13.30
CA ALA A 132 -4.48 -11.18 14.19
C ALA A 132 -5.56 -10.33 13.49
N TYR A 133 -5.15 -9.49 12.54
CA TYR A 133 -6.05 -8.75 11.68
C TYR A 133 -6.83 -9.69 10.74
N ASN A 134 -6.14 -10.58 10.03
CA ASN A 134 -6.76 -11.43 9.03
C ASN A 134 -7.72 -12.48 9.61
N VAL A 135 -7.49 -12.95 10.84
CA VAL A 135 -8.44 -13.79 11.60
C VAL A 135 -9.81 -13.12 11.78
N LYS A 136 -9.90 -11.78 11.64
CA LYS A 136 -11.15 -11.02 11.74
C LYS A 136 -11.74 -10.61 10.40
N VAL A 137 -10.92 -10.31 9.40
CA VAL A 137 -11.42 -9.85 8.09
C VAL A 137 -11.58 -10.97 7.06
N TRP A 138 -10.95 -12.14 7.30
CA TRP A 138 -11.00 -13.33 6.44
C TRP A 138 -10.67 -13.03 4.97
N GLU A 139 -9.59 -12.30 4.76
CA GLU A 139 -9.08 -11.95 3.44
C GLU A 139 -8.26 -13.12 2.86
N TRP A 140 -8.58 -13.47 1.61
CA TRP A 140 -8.01 -14.62 0.88
C TRP A 140 -7.43 -14.21 -0.49
N VAL A 141 -7.57 -12.96 -0.91
CA VAL A 141 -7.11 -12.43 -2.20
C VAL A 141 -5.93 -11.48 -2.04
N HIS A 142 -6.05 -10.47 -1.18
CA HIS A 142 -5.07 -9.37 -1.15
C HIS A 142 -4.97 -8.70 0.22
N LEU A 143 -3.74 -8.59 0.75
CA LEU A 143 -3.40 -7.77 1.91
C LEU A 143 -2.29 -6.80 1.50
N GLY A 144 -2.58 -5.51 1.41
CA GLY A 144 -1.60 -4.49 1.02
C GLY A 144 -1.15 -3.60 2.18
N LEU A 145 -0.47 -2.50 1.82
CA LEU A 145 -0.14 -1.43 2.76
C LEU A 145 -1.35 -0.85 3.52
N PRO A 146 -2.52 -0.56 2.90
CA PRO A 146 -3.66 -0.03 3.67
C PRO A 146 -4.11 -1.00 4.77
N ASP A 147 -4.10 -2.31 4.51
CA ASP A 147 -4.48 -3.34 5.47
C ASP A 147 -3.48 -3.41 6.63
N LEU A 148 -2.17 -3.31 6.33
CA LEU A 148 -1.13 -3.25 7.36
C LEU A 148 -1.30 -2.01 8.27
N LEU A 149 -1.63 -0.85 7.69
CA LEU A 149 -1.88 0.37 8.45
C LEU A 149 -3.15 0.28 9.30
N GLU A 150 -4.22 -0.38 8.81
CA GLU A 150 -5.42 -0.60 9.61
C GLU A 150 -5.13 -1.60 10.74
N ALA A 151 -4.43 -2.70 10.45
CA ALA A 151 -4.01 -3.68 11.44
C ALA A 151 -3.21 -3.05 12.59
N ALA A 152 -2.33 -2.09 12.28
CA ALA A 152 -1.54 -1.35 13.26
C ALA A 152 -2.37 -0.44 14.18
N THR A 153 -3.60 -0.07 13.81
CA THR A 153 -4.40 0.94 14.52
C THR A 153 -5.73 0.42 15.08
N THR A 154 -6.30 -0.62 14.46
CA THR A 154 -7.63 -1.11 14.83
C THR A 154 -7.66 -1.75 16.22
N ARG A 155 -8.75 -1.51 16.95
CA ARG A 155 -8.92 -1.95 18.34
C ARG A 155 -9.10 -3.46 18.51
N PHE A 156 -9.52 -4.16 17.46
CA PHE A 156 -9.74 -5.62 17.54
C PHE A 156 -8.44 -6.41 17.39
N VAL A 157 -7.38 -5.80 16.86
CA VAL A 157 -6.03 -6.36 16.96
C VAL A 157 -5.53 -6.09 18.38
N PRO A 158 -5.10 -7.13 19.13
CA PRO A 158 -4.64 -6.98 20.50
C PRO A 158 -3.58 -5.89 20.67
N GLN A 159 -3.74 -5.04 21.68
CA GLN A 159 -2.86 -3.89 21.91
C GLN A 159 -1.39 -4.28 22.05
N HIS A 160 -1.08 -5.42 22.70
CA HIS A 160 0.30 -5.87 22.88
C HIS A 160 1.00 -6.22 21.56
N LEU A 161 0.25 -6.70 20.55
CA LEU A 161 0.80 -6.96 19.21
C LEU A 161 1.08 -5.64 18.50
N ARG A 162 0.13 -4.69 18.55
CA ARG A 162 0.31 -3.35 17.97
C ARG A 162 1.48 -2.59 18.62
N ALA A 163 1.63 -2.69 19.94
CA ALA A 163 2.75 -2.11 20.66
C ALA A 163 4.11 -2.70 20.26
N GLY A 164 4.13 -3.96 19.78
CA GLY A 164 5.34 -4.60 19.24
C GLY A 164 5.87 -3.97 17.95
N LEU A 165 5.07 -3.14 17.26
CA LEU A 165 5.51 -2.42 16.06
C LEU A 165 6.43 -1.22 16.36
N GLY A 166 6.44 -0.75 17.61
CA GLY A 166 7.17 0.42 18.06
C GLY A 166 6.34 1.71 17.99
N ASP A 167 7.02 2.85 17.81
CA ASP A 167 6.36 4.13 17.58
C ASP A 167 5.58 4.10 16.26
N LEU A 168 4.32 4.56 16.28
CA LEU A 168 3.42 4.45 15.13
C LEU A 168 3.83 5.36 13.97
N THR A 169 4.39 6.54 14.26
CA THR A 169 4.85 7.48 13.23
C THR A 169 6.11 6.94 12.56
N GLU A 170 7.07 6.42 13.34
CA GLU A 170 8.24 5.73 12.78
C GLU A 170 7.85 4.49 11.98
N PHE A 171 6.89 3.70 12.47
CA PHE A 171 6.38 2.53 11.76
C PHE A 171 5.76 2.91 10.42
N ARG A 172 4.92 3.95 10.37
CA ARG A 172 4.31 4.45 9.13
C ARG A 172 5.35 4.95 8.13
N ALA A 173 6.32 5.74 8.58
CA ALA A 173 7.40 6.20 7.71
C ALA A 173 8.23 5.03 7.15
N TRP A 174 8.49 4.02 7.98
CA TRP A 174 9.17 2.80 7.55
C TRP A 174 8.35 2.01 6.52
N THR A 175 7.03 1.84 6.72
CA THR A 175 6.23 1.08 5.76
C THR A 175 6.10 1.78 4.41
N MET A 176 6.02 3.11 4.40
CA MET A 176 6.04 3.92 3.18
C MET A 176 7.39 3.81 2.46
N THR A 177 8.51 3.78 3.20
CA THR A 177 9.85 3.59 2.62
C THR A 177 9.98 2.23 1.94
N VAL A 178 9.46 1.16 2.54
CA VAL A 178 9.42 -0.18 1.93
C VAL A 178 8.54 -0.18 0.67
N ALA A 179 7.42 0.53 0.68
CA ALA A 179 6.53 0.65 -0.50
C ALA A 179 7.13 1.49 -1.64
N ASP A 180 8.11 2.36 -1.35
CA ASP A 180 8.80 3.21 -2.33
C ASP A 180 10.07 2.60 -2.90
N ARG A 181 10.37 1.34 -2.58
CA ARG A 181 11.50 0.61 -3.17
C ARG A 181 11.38 0.59 -4.70
N PRO A 182 12.44 1.00 -5.42
CA PRO A 182 12.44 0.94 -6.87
C PRO A 182 12.45 -0.53 -7.28
N VAL A 183 11.42 -0.95 -8.02
CA VAL A 183 11.52 -2.21 -8.75
C VAL A 183 12.25 -1.90 -10.04
N ASP A 184 13.51 -2.32 -10.13
CA ASP A 184 14.22 -2.30 -11.39
C ASP A 184 13.40 -3.15 -12.38
N ARG A 185 12.83 -2.49 -13.39
CA ARG A 185 12.34 -3.16 -14.59
C ARG A 185 13.55 -3.64 -15.39
N ALA A 186 14.29 -4.59 -14.83
CA ALA A 186 15.34 -5.32 -15.50
C ALA A 186 14.91 -6.78 -15.64
N THR A 187 13.71 -7.02 -16.18
CA THR A 187 13.40 -8.06 -17.20
C THR A 187 11.90 -8.13 -17.45
N GLY A 188 11.49 -8.00 -18.72
CA GLY A 188 10.14 -8.35 -19.17
C GLY A 188 9.31 -7.18 -19.71
N ASP A 189 9.79 -6.54 -20.76
CA ASP A 189 8.89 -6.15 -21.85
C ASP A 189 8.45 -7.48 -22.48
N ASP A 190 7.25 -7.96 -22.17
CA ASP A 190 6.60 -9.02 -22.96
C ASP A 190 5.49 -8.36 -23.79
N PRO A 191 5.76 -8.04 -25.07
CA PRO A 191 4.75 -7.60 -26.00
C PRO A 191 4.09 -8.84 -26.59
N THR A 192 3.31 -9.59 -25.81
CA THR A 192 2.41 -10.61 -26.37
C THR A 192 1.02 -10.53 -25.76
N GLY A 193 0.24 -9.60 -26.28
CA GLY A 193 -1.17 -9.90 -26.49
C GLY A 193 -1.29 -11.09 -27.45
N GLN A 194 -1.73 -12.24 -26.95
CA GLN A 194 -2.45 -13.21 -27.76
C GLN A 194 -3.22 -14.23 -26.90
N THR A 195 -4.54 -14.01 -26.88
CA THR A 195 -5.60 -15.00 -27.08
C THR A 195 -5.35 -16.44 -26.60
N ARG A 196 -6.05 -16.84 -25.53
CA ARG A 196 -7.08 -17.90 -25.58
C ARG A 196 -7.96 -17.88 -24.34
#